data_AF-A0A434FJ04-F1
#
_entry.id   AF-A0A434FJ04-F1
#
_cell.length_a   1.000
_cell.length_b   1.000
_cell.length_c   1.000
_cell.angle_alpha   90.00
_cell.angle_beta   90.00
_cell.angle_gamma   90.00
#
_symmetry.space_group_name_H-M   'P 1'
#
loop_
_entity.id
_entity.type
_entity.pdbx_description
1 polymer ?
#
loop_
_entity_poly.entity_id
_entity_poly.type
_entity_poly.pdbx_seq_one_letter_code
_entity_poly.pdbx_strand_id
1 'polypeptide(L)'
;MKRLSEEPNVQLRDVPQLLGLATAMEETTAQRYQRLAARMERLNERGVAGTFSALVEEQRDHVEEIARRSIESTGAPPPALADPRGLPSEIARSWDEAEASALLTPYRALGVAVDNEMLAFAFYSYAAAQSNDASVRATAEWLAAKALDHAALLREERRRAYRREGAGRAHDERPTLDASSLPEFVRQSRRLESRAAVFHRRIASRLAVLGEAAASRTIAEVAERESAGGPEATDGAVEAGSAELAQAAKPLPLLRAALAEAERLHQAYLDLADRTRDEQVLAAAQQAADRAMQSLAAIAARLQAFG
;
A
#
# COMPACT_ATOMS: atom_id res chain seq x y z
N MET A 1 -8.90 4.55 16.91
CA MET A 1 -9.72 4.96 15.75
C MET A 1 -8.91 5.98 14.96
N LYS A 2 -8.73 5.78 13.65
CA LYS A 2 -8.03 6.75 12.79
C LYS A 2 -8.85 8.04 12.78
N ARG A 3 -8.20 9.18 13.02
CA ARG A 3 -8.83 10.51 13.02
C ARG A 3 -8.50 11.20 11.71
N LEU A 4 -9.35 12.13 11.30
CA LEU A 4 -9.03 13.06 10.23
C LEU A 4 -7.92 13.99 10.74
N SER A 5 -6.86 14.20 9.94
CA SER A 5 -5.80 15.16 10.31
C SER A 5 -6.18 16.62 10.07
N GLU A 6 -7.13 16.85 9.17
CA GLU A 6 -7.64 18.17 8.81
C GLU A 6 -9.17 18.13 8.77
N GLU A 7 -9.81 19.27 9.05
CA GLU A 7 -11.25 19.40 8.88
C GLU A 7 -11.61 19.26 7.38
N PRO A 8 -12.60 18.42 7.03
CA PRO A 8 -13.05 18.30 5.66
C PRO A 8 -13.51 19.65 5.11
N ASN A 9 -12.90 20.12 4.02
CA ASN A 9 -13.25 21.38 3.36
C ASN A 9 -14.55 21.29 2.52
N VAL A 10 -15.39 20.27 2.76
CA VAL A 10 -16.67 20.10 2.08
C VAL A 10 -17.76 20.71 2.93
N GLN A 11 -18.32 21.84 2.48
CA GLN A 11 -19.60 22.32 3.01
C GLN A 11 -20.72 21.53 2.36
N LEU A 12 -21.13 20.44 2.99
CA LEU A 12 -22.31 19.67 2.61
C LEU A 12 -23.56 20.44 3.07
N ARG A 13 -24.17 21.20 2.16
CA ARG A 13 -25.27 22.12 2.51
C ARG A 13 -26.64 21.46 2.48
N ASP A 14 -26.78 20.35 1.75
CA ASP A 14 -28.03 19.64 1.56
C ASP A 14 -27.84 18.13 1.27
N VAL A 15 -28.95 17.39 1.31
CA VAL A 15 -29.00 15.95 1.02
C VAL A 15 -28.53 15.61 -0.40
N PRO A 16 -28.97 16.29 -1.48
CA PRO A 16 -28.46 16.02 -2.83
C PRO A 16 -26.93 16.06 -2.92
N GLN A 17 -26.28 17.09 -2.36
CA GLN A 17 -24.82 17.21 -2.40
C GLN A 17 -24.12 16.07 -1.64
N LEU A 18 -24.66 15.67 -0.48
CA LEU A 18 -24.14 14.54 0.29
C LEU A 18 -24.27 13.22 -0.47
N LEU A 19 -25.42 12.96 -1.10
CA LEU A 19 -25.63 11.74 -1.91
C LEU A 19 -24.77 11.73 -3.17
N GLY A 20 -24.54 12.88 -3.81
CA GLY A 20 -23.60 13.03 -4.92
C GLY A 20 -22.17 12.70 -4.51
N LEU A 21 -21.72 13.18 -3.35
CA LEU A 21 -20.39 12.87 -2.83
C LEU A 21 -20.27 11.39 -2.46
N ALA A 22 -21.28 10.83 -1.80
CA ALA A 22 -21.31 9.42 -1.44
C ALA A 22 -21.22 8.53 -2.68
N THR A 23 -21.94 8.86 -3.76
CA THR A 23 -21.84 8.14 -5.04
C THR A 23 -20.40 8.12 -5.57
N ALA A 24 -19.74 9.27 -5.62
CA ALA A 24 -18.35 9.37 -6.08
C ALA A 24 -17.36 8.59 -5.16
N MET A 25 -17.60 8.59 -3.85
CA MET A 25 -16.81 7.81 -2.89
C MET A 25 -16.97 6.30 -3.12
N GLU A 26 -18.19 5.82 -3.30
CA GLU A 26 -18.48 4.40 -3.51
C GLU A 26 -17.90 3.90 -4.84
N GLU A 27 -18.06 4.66 -5.92
CA GLU A 27 -17.46 4.34 -7.22
C GLU A 27 -15.92 4.27 -7.15
N THR A 28 -15.30 5.24 -6.47
CA THR A 28 -13.84 5.27 -6.28
C THR A 28 -13.38 4.07 -5.44
N THR A 29 -14.14 3.71 -4.41
CA THR A 29 -13.84 2.57 -3.53
C THR A 29 -13.99 1.24 -4.26
N ALA A 30 -15.02 1.09 -5.08
CA ALA A 30 -15.22 -0.07 -5.95
C ALA A 30 -14.02 -0.28 -6.90
N GLN A 31 -13.56 0.79 -7.55
CA GLN A 31 -12.38 0.73 -8.43
C GLN A 31 -11.12 0.28 -7.68
N ARG A 32 -10.92 0.80 -6.45
CA ARG A 32 -9.77 0.44 -5.61
C ARG A 32 -9.83 -1.01 -5.13
N TYR A 33 -11.00 -1.48 -4.69
CA TYR A 33 -11.19 -2.89 -4.34
C TYR A 33 -11.01 -3.81 -5.54
N GLN A 34 -11.44 -3.41 -6.74
CA GLN A 34 -11.17 -4.18 -7.95
C GLN A 34 -9.67 -4.33 -8.22
N ARG A 35 -8.89 -3.25 -8.04
CA ARG A 35 -7.42 -3.31 -8.19
C ARG A 35 -6.76 -4.19 -7.13
N LEU A 36 -7.21 -4.14 -5.88
CA LEU A 36 -6.73 -5.03 -4.82
C LEU A 36 -7.10 -6.48 -5.08
N ALA A 37 -8.32 -6.78 -5.52
CA ALA A 37 -8.75 -8.13 -5.87
C ALA A 37 -7.82 -8.72 -6.94
N ALA A 38 -7.59 -7.97 -8.03
CA ALA A 38 -6.67 -8.38 -9.09
C ALA A 38 -5.22 -8.54 -8.58
N ARG A 39 -4.77 -7.70 -7.65
CA ARG A 39 -3.45 -7.83 -7.03
C ARG A 39 -3.33 -9.10 -6.18
N MET A 40 -4.34 -9.41 -5.36
CA MET A 40 -4.38 -10.62 -4.55
C MET A 40 -4.41 -11.88 -5.42
N GLU A 41 -5.14 -11.86 -6.54
CA GLU A 41 -5.09 -12.97 -7.52
C GLU A 41 -3.69 -13.21 -8.08
N ARG A 42 -2.96 -12.13 -8.43
CA ARG A 42 -1.57 -12.23 -8.91
C ARG A 42 -0.61 -12.76 -7.85
N LEU A 43 -0.95 -12.62 -6.57
CA LEU A 43 -0.22 -13.20 -5.43
C LEU A 43 -0.73 -14.61 -5.06
N ASN A 44 -1.68 -15.17 -5.83
CA ASN A 44 -2.35 -16.45 -5.57
C ASN A 44 -3.14 -16.48 -4.23
N GLU A 45 -3.55 -15.31 -3.75
CA GLU A 45 -4.30 -15.11 -2.50
C GLU A 45 -5.82 -15.08 -2.76
N ARG A 46 -6.33 -16.17 -3.34
CA ARG A 46 -7.70 -16.26 -3.89
C ARG A 46 -8.80 -15.95 -2.88
N GLY A 47 -8.61 -16.33 -1.61
CA GLY A 47 -9.60 -16.07 -0.56
C GLY A 47 -9.78 -14.57 -0.32
N VAL A 48 -8.68 -13.82 -0.23
CA VAL A 48 -8.71 -12.36 -0.01
C VAL A 48 -9.10 -11.62 -1.29
N ALA A 49 -8.73 -12.14 -2.46
CA ALA A 49 -9.25 -11.64 -3.73
C ALA A 49 -10.79 -11.73 -3.77
N GLY A 50 -11.35 -12.87 -3.37
CA GLY A 50 -12.81 -13.07 -3.28
C GLY A 50 -13.49 -12.12 -2.31
N THR A 51 -12.87 -11.82 -1.16
CA THR A 51 -13.37 -10.79 -0.23
C THR A 51 -13.48 -9.42 -0.92
N PHE A 52 -12.43 -8.98 -1.61
CA PHE A 52 -12.46 -7.70 -2.31
C PHE A 52 -13.46 -7.70 -3.47
N SER A 53 -13.60 -8.80 -4.21
CA SER A 53 -14.63 -8.93 -5.25
C SER A 53 -16.05 -8.81 -4.69
N ALA A 54 -16.33 -9.40 -3.52
CA ALA A 54 -17.63 -9.26 -2.87
C ALA A 54 -17.91 -7.80 -2.47
N LEU A 55 -16.91 -7.11 -1.92
CA LEU A 55 -17.02 -5.69 -1.58
C LEU A 55 -17.23 -4.80 -2.81
N VAL A 56 -16.67 -5.15 -3.98
CA VAL A 56 -16.94 -4.43 -5.23
C VAL A 56 -18.42 -4.50 -5.60
N GLU A 57 -19.04 -5.67 -5.50
CA GLU A 57 -20.48 -5.80 -5.77
C GLU A 57 -21.30 -5.03 -4.72
N GLU A 58 -20.91 -5.08 -3.46
CA GLU A 58 -21.58 -4.31 -2.40
C GLU A 58 -21.52 -2.79 -2.62
N GLN A 59 -20.38 -2.25 -3.11
CA GLN A 59 -20.31 -0.84 -3.47
C GLN A 59 -21.18 -0.47 -4.68
N ARG A 60 -21.41 -1.39 -5.61
CA ARG A 60 -22.36 -1.16 -6.71
C ARG A 60 -23.79 -1.12 -6.20
N ASP A 61 -24.16 -2.06 -5.32
CA ASP A 61 -25.46 -2.07 -4.65
C ASP A 61 -25.70 -0.78 -3.85
N HIS A 62 -24.65 -0.22 -3.22
CA HIS A 62 -24.72 1.06 -2.53
C HIS A 62 -24.97 2.23 -3.47
N VAL A 63 -24.29 2.29 -4.61
CA VAL A 63 -24.55 3.32 -5.64
C VAL A 63 -26.01 3.29 -6.09
N GLU A 64 -26.58 2.10 -6.30
CA GLU A 64 -28.00 1.92 -6.63
C GLU A 64 -28.92 2.36 -5.48
N GLU A 65 -28.59 2.01 -4.22
CA GLU A 65 -29.35 2.43 -3.04
C GLU A 65 -29.35 3.96 -2.88
N ILE A 66 -28.20 4.60 -3.08
CA ILE A 66 -28.02 6.06 -3.05
C ILE A 66 -28.88 6.71 -4.14
N ALA A 67 -28.82 6.19 -5.37
CA ALA A 67 -29.60 6.71 -6.50
C ALA A 67 -31.11 6.66 -6.22
N ARG A 68 -31.60 5.51 -5.72
CA ARG A 68 -33.00 5.34 -5.33
C ARG A 68 -33.42 6.35 -4.26
N ARG A 69 -32.63 6.47 -3.18
CA ARG A 69 -32.91 7.41 -2.08
C ARG A 69 -32.91 8.87 -2.55
N SER A 70 -32.01 9.24 -3.46
CA SER A 70 -31.98 10.59 -4.03
C SER A 70 -33.28 10.89 -4.78
N ILE A 71 -33.74 9.96 -5.62
CA ILE A 71 -34.98 10.13 -6.39
C ILE A 71 -36.18 10.23 -5.44
N GLU A 72 -36.24 9.37 -4.42
CA GLU A 72 -37.32 9.37 -3.41
C GLU A 72 -37.38 10.67 -2.60
N SER A 73 -36.23 11.26 -2.27
CA SER A 73 -36.15 12.45 -1.40
C SER A 73 -36.16 13.78 -2.16
N THR A 74 -35.71 13.80 -3.42
CA THR A 74 -35.47 15.05 -4.19
C THR A 74 -36.20 15.08 -5.53
N GLY A 75 -36.73 13.94 -6.00
CA GLY A 75 -37.29 13.80 -7.35
C GLY A 75 -36.25 13.69 -8.46
N ALA A 76 -34.95 13.67 -8.13
CA ALA A 76 -33.85 13.62 -9.09
C ALA A 76 -32.74 12.64 -8.66
N PRO A 77 -31.97 12.08 -9.60
CA PRO A 77 -30.76 11.33 -9.27
C PRO A 77 -29.74 12.24 -8.57
N PRO A 78 -28.77 11.66 -7.83
CA PRO A 78 -27.75 12.43 -7.16
C PRO A 78 -26.93 13.22 -8.20
N PRO A 79 -26.52 14.47 -7.90
CA PRO A 79 -25.71 15.25 -8.80
C PRO A 79 -24.36 14.59 -9.02
N ALA A 80 -23.89 14.56 -10.28
CA ALA A 80 -22.55 14.09 -10.60
C ALA A 80 -21.51 15.06 -10.01
N LEU A 81 -20.77 14.62 -8.99
CA LEU A 81 -19.61 15.34 -8.49
C LEU A 81 -18.36 14.78 -9.17
N ALA A 82 -17.76 15.58 -10.05
CA ALA A 82 -16.60 15.18 -10.85
C ALA A 82 -15.32 14.97 -10.01
N ASP A 83 -15.31 15.41 -8.75
CA ASP A 83 -14.12 15.34 -7.94
C ASP A 83 -14.42 15.23 -6.45
N PRO A 84 -13.99 14.13 -5.80
CA PRO A 84 -14.04 13.99 -4.35
C PRO A 84 -12.93 14.79 -3.64
N ARG A 85 -12.37 15.85 -4.27
CA ARG A 85 -11.29 16.75 -3.80
C ARG A 85 -11.38 17.29 -2.37
N GLY A 86 -12.51 17.09 -1.68
CA GLY A 86 -12.68 17.40 -0.26
C GLY A 86 -12.63 16.20 0.69
N LEU A 87 -12.36 14.99 0.17
CA LEU A 87 -11.93 13.86 0.99
C LEU A 87 -10.53 14.14 1.55
N PRO A 88 -10.24 13.71 2.79
CA PRO A 88 -8.89 13.81 3.33
C PRO A 88 -7.88 13.22 2.34
N SER A 89 -6.85 13.99 1.99
CA SER A 89 -5.77 13.55 1.08
C SER A 89 -5.10 12.25 1.55
N GLU A 90 -5.20 11.96 2.85
CA GLU A 90 -4.77 10.74 3.51
C GLU A 90 -5.47 9.47 3.01
N ILE A 91 -6.75 9.57 2.61
CA ILE A 91 -7.49 8.47 1.99
C ILE A 91 -6.74 8.09 0.71
N ALA A 92 -6.55 9.04 -0.21
CA ALA A 92 -5.87 8.78 -1.48
C ALA A 92 -4.43 8.27 -1.30
N ARG A 93 -3.63 8.92 -0.44
CA ARG A 93 -2.23 8.55 -0.22
C ARG A 93 -2.05 7.10 0.24
N SER A 94 -2.87 6.65 1.19
CA SER A 94 -2.77 5.29 1.74
C SER A 94 -3.06 4.20 0.70
N TRP A 95 -3.93 4.49 -0.28
CA TRP A 95 -4.21 3.60 -1.39
C TRP A 95 -3.07 3.53 -2.39
N ASP A 96 -2.53 4.68 -2.77
CA ASP A 96 -1.45 4.77 -3.76
C ASP A 96 -0.18 4.05 -3.25
N GLU A 97 0.15 4.22 -1.97
CA GLU A 97 1.25 3.51 -1.31
C GLU A 97 1.03 1.98 -1.30
N ALA A 98 -0.20 1.53 -1.02
CA ALA A 98 -0.52 0.11 -1.00
C ALA A 98 -0.46 -0.53 -2.40
N GLU A 99 -0.97 0.16 -3.42
CA GLU A 99 -0.93 -0.31 -4.81
C GLU A 99 0.50 -0.37 -5.36
N ALA A 100 1.36 0.56 -4.96
CA ALA A 100 2.76 0.62 -5.37
C ALA A 100 3.66 -0.40 -4.64
N SER A 101 3.26 -0.89 -3.47
CA SER A 101 4.09 -1.77 -2.65
C SER A 101 4.29 -3.17 -3.26
N ALA A 102 5.55 -3.54 -3.49
CA ALA A 102 5.98 -4.90 -3.77
C ALA A 102 5.91 -5.80 -2.53
N LEU A 103 5.97 -5.21 -1.33
CA LEU A 103 5.80 -5.86 -0.04
C LEU A 103 4.34 -5.97 0.43
N LEU A 104 3.37 -5.71 -0.45
CA LEU A 104 1.96 -5.82 -0.11
C LEU A 104 1.58 -7.27 0.21
N THR A 105 1.33 -7.55 1.49
CA THR A 105 0.74 -8.82 1.95
C THR A 105 -0.78 -8.70 2.05
N PRO A 106 -1.53 -9.81 2.08
CA PRO A 106 -2.95 -9.79 2.38
C PRO A 106 -3.29 -9.02 3.66
N TYR A 107 -2.53 -9.23 4.74
CA TYR A 107 -2.72 -8.48 5.99
C TYR A 107 -2.56 -6.97 5.84
N ARG A 108 -1.57 -6.52 5.05
CA ARG A 108 -1.34 -5.09 4.77
C ARG A 108 -2.44 -4.51 3.87
N ALA A 109 -2.82 -5.20 2.80
CA ALA A 109 -3.90 -4.78 1.90
C ALA A 109 -5.23 -4.60 2.64
N LEU A 110 -5.59 -5.56 3.50
CA LEU A 110 -6.78 -5.46 4.34
C LEU A 110 -6.66 -4.36 5.39
N GLY A 111 -5.45 -4.09 5.90
CA GLY A 111 -5.20 -2.96 6.80
C GLY A 111 -5.48 -1.60 6.16
N VAL A 112 -5.02 -1.40 4.92
CA VAL A 112 -5.29 -0.18 4.14
C VAL A 112 -6.77 -0.03 3.87
N ALA A 113 -7.46 -1.11 3.48
CA ALA A 113 -8.91 -1.09 3.30
C ALA A 113 -9.65 -0.68 4.59
N VAL A 114 -9.31 -1.27 5.74
CA VAL A 114 -9.89 -0.88 7.05
C VAL A 114 -9.67 0.59 7.34
N ASP A 115 -8.46 1.11 7.10
CA ASP A 115 -8.15 2.51 7.36
C ASP A 115 -9.00 3.46 6.52
N ASN A 116 -9.29 3.08 5.27
CA ASN A 116 -10.10 3.88 4.37
C ASN A 116 -11.58 3.88 4.75
N GLU A 117 -12.14 2.72 5.12
CA GLU A 117 -13.50 2.66 5.66
C GLU A 117 -13.64 3.46 6.95
N MET A 118 -12.60 3.45 7.80
CA MET A 118 -12.62 4.25 9.03
C MET A 118 -12.50 5.76 8.77
N LEU A 119 -11.81 6.16 7.71
CA LEU A 119 -11.76 7.57 7.28
C LEU A 119 -13.12 8.00 6.68
N ALA A 120 -13.79 7.14 5.90
CA ALA A 120 -15.15 7.38 5.43
C ALA A 120 -16.14 7.51 6.59
N PHE A 121 -16.09 6.60 7.56
CA PHE A 121 -16.88 6.69 8.78
C PHE A 121 -16.64 8.00 9.55
N ALA A 122 -15.37 8.39 9.73
CA ALA A 122 -15.03 9.63 10.41
C ALA A 122 -15.55 10.87 9.66
N PHE A 123 -15.46 10.87 8.32
CA PHE A 123 -15.99 11.93 7.48
C PHE A 123 -17.52 12.07 7.62
N TYR A 124 -18.26 10.98 7.48
CA TYR A 124 -19.72 11.02 7.60
C TYR A 124 -20.19 11.36 9.03
N SER A 125 -19.47 10.88 10.04
CA SER A 125 -19.73 11.26 11.44
C SER A 125 -19.53 12.76 11.67
N TYR A 126 -18.49 13.34 11.06
CA TYR A 126 -18.24 14.78 11.08
C TYR A 126 -19.37 15.56 10.38
N ALA A 127 -19.78 15.12 9.18
CA ALA A 127 -20.89 15.73 8.44
C ALA A 127 -22.21 15.69 9.22
N ALA A 128 -22.49 14.58 9.90
CA ALA A 128 -23.66 14.44 10.77
C ALA A 128 -23.61 15.41 11.95
N ALA A 129 -22.44 15.57 12.58
CA ALA A 129 -22.25 16.42 13.76
C ALA A 129 -22.32 17.92 13.44
N GLN A 130 -21.86 18.34 12.25
CA GLN A 130 -21.83 19.75 11.86
C GLN A 130 -23.15 20.25 11.25
N SER A 131 -24.05 19.35 10.86
CA SER A 131 -25.28 19.74 10.19
C SER A 131 -26.41 20.08 11.17
N ASN A 132 -27.03 21.24 10.96
CA ASN A 132 -28.27 21.62 11.63
C ASN A 132 -29.53 21.05 10.92
N ASP A 133 -29.39 20.49 9.72
CA ASP A 133 -30.48 19.86 8.97
C ASP A 133 -30.61 18.39 9.39
N ALA A 134 -31.79 18.04 9.91
CA ALA A 134 -32.09 16.68 10.39
C ALA A 134 -32.00 15.62 9.28
N SER A 135 -32.35 15.96 8.03
CA SER A 135 -32.28 15.04 6.89
C SER A 135 -30.85 14.78 6.46
N VAL A 136 -30.00 15.82 6.46
CA VAL A 136 -28.57 15.69 6.21
C VAL A 136 -27.92 14.83 7.30
N ARG A 137 -28.24 15.09 8.58
CA ARG A 137 -27.73 14.29 9.70
C ARG A 137 -28.12 12.82 9.56
N ALA A 138 -29.39 12.52 9.33
CA ALA A 138 -29.86 11.13 9.17
C ALA A 138 -29.21 10.43 7.96
N THR A 139 -29.01 11.16 6.86
CA THR A 139 -28.35 10.62 5.65
C THR A 139 -26.86 10.32 5.94
N ALA A 140 -26.17 11.22 6.62
CA ALA A 140 -24.77 11.04 6.99
C ALA A 140 -24.59 9.90 7.99
N GLU A 141 -25.47 9.76 8.99
CA GLU A 141 -25.47 8.64 9.94
C GLU A 141 -25.67 7.29 9.25
N TRP A 142 -26.56 7.23 8.25
CA TRP A 142 -26.77 6.03 7.45
C TRP A 142 -25.49 5.64 6.67
N LEU A 143 -24.84 6.59 6.01
CA LEU A 143 -23.57 6.35 5.30
C LEU A 143 -22.44 5.95 6.26
N ALA A 144 -22.38 6.57 7.44
CA ALA A 144 -21.42 6.22 8.48
C ALA A 144 -21.61 4.77 8.96
N ALA A 145 -22.86 4.30 9.11
CA ALA A 145 -23.15 2.93 9.49
C ALA A 145 -22.67 1.92 8.43
N LYS A 146 -22.90 2.20 7.14
CA LYS A 146 -22.41 1.36 6.03
C LYS A 146 -20.88 1.18 6.06
N ALA A 147 -20.14 2.27 6.23
CA ALA A 147 -18.69 2.22 6.34
C ALA A 147 -18.21 1.39 7.55
N LEU A 148 -18.95 1.40 8.67
CA LEU A 148 -18.63 0.56 9.83
C LEU A 148 -18.85 -0.93 9.57
N ASP A 149 -19.89 -1.30 8.81
CA ASP A 149 -20.16 -2.69 8.44
C ASP A 149 -19.00 -3.26 7.60
N HIS A 150 -18.53 -2.50 6.60
CA HIS A 150 -17.35 -2.86 5.82
C HIS A 150 -16.08 -2.95 6.68
N ALA A 151 -15.85 -1.95 7.54
CA ALA A 151 -14.70 -1.97 8.43
C ALA A 151 -14.71 -3.19 9.37
N ALA A 152 -15.88 -3.65 9.82
CA ALA A 152 -16.03 -4.83 10.65
C ALA A 152 -15.65 -6.11 9.88
N LEU A 153 -16.19 -6.29 8.68
CA LEU A 153 -15.87 -7.40 7.78
C LEU A 153 -14.37 -7.45 7.46
N LEU A 154 -13.81 -6.33 7.01
CA LEU A 154 -12.39 -6.22 6.66
C LEU A 154 -11.47 -6.51 7.84
N ARG A 155 -11.82 -6.06 9.05
CA ARG A 155 -11.07 -6.39 10.28
C ARG A 155 -11.10 -7.88 10.58
N GLU A 156 -12.21 -8.55 10.34
CA GLU A 156 -12.30 -10.00 10.50
C GLU A 156 -11.37 -10.72 9.53
N GLU A 157 -11.45 -10.38 8.25
CA GLU A 157 -10.58 -10.96 7.22
C GLU A 157 -9.10 -10.64 7.49
N ARG A 158 -8.79 -9.45 7.99
CA ARG A 158 -7.43 -9.08 8.39
C ARG A 158 -6.92 -9.98 9.52
N ARG A 159 -7.74 -10.30 10.53
CA ARG A 159 -7.37 -11.25 11.59
C ARG A 159 -7.16 -12.66 11.04
N ARG A 160 -7.95 -13.09 10.05
CA ARG A 160 -7.78 -14.37 9.36
C ARG A 160 -6.48 -14.40 8.55
N ALA A 161 -6.17 -13.32 7.82
CA ALA A 161 -4.91 -13.15 7.10
C ALA A 161 -3.70 -13.23 8.06
N TYR A 162 -3.73 -12.49 9.18
CA TYR A 162 -2.69 -12.55 10.20
C TYR A 162 -2.43 -13.98 10.72
N ARG A 163 -3.50 -14.75 11.00
CA ARG A 163 -3.36 -16.15 11.44
C ARG A 163 -2.78 -17.07 10.36
N ARG A 164 -3.14 -16.85 9.09
CA ARG A 164 -2.63 -17.62 7.94
C ARG A 164 -1.17 -17.32 7.65
N GLU A 165 -0.79 -16.05 7.69
CA GLU A 165 0.60 -15.61 7.55
C GLU A 165 1.46 -16.16 8.70
N GLY A 166 0.85 -16.38 9.88
CA GLY A 166 1.48 -16.98 11.05
C GLY A 166 2.13 -15.90 11.91
N ALA A 167 1.89 -15.96 13.22
CA ALA A 167 2.45 -15.01 14.19
C ALA A 167 4.00 -14.95 14.17
N GLY A 168 4.66 -15.94 13.56
CA GLY A 168 6.13 -16.00 13.38
C GLY A 168 6.68 -15.49 12.04
N ARG A 169 5.88 -15.33 10.97
CA ARG A 169 6.31 -14.64 9.73
C ARG A 169 5.85 -13.19 9.66
N ALA A 170 4.84 -12.83 10.46
CA ALA A 170 4.43 -11.44 10.68
C ALA A 170 5.44 -10.66 11.55
N HIS A 171 6.41 -11.35 12.16
CA HIS A 171 7.68 -10.71 12.53
C HIS A 171 8.43 -10.47 11.22
N ASP A 172 8.12 -9.33 10.62
CA ASP A 172 8.97 -8.57 9.73
C ASP A 172 10.35 -9.23 9.49
N GLU A 173 10.49 -10.00 8.41
CA GLU A 173 11.82 -10.32 7.86
C GLU A 173 12.51 -9.06 7.32
N ARG A 174 11.93 -7.87 7.57
CA ARG A 174 12.57 -6.59 7.37
C ARG A 174 13.85 -6.54 8.22
N PRO A 175 14.97 -6.17 7.62
CA PRO A 175 16.19 -5.93 8.37
C PRO A 175 15.98 -4.72 9.29
N THR A 176 16.09 -4.93 10.60
CA THR A 176 16.01 -3.85 11.58
C THR A 176 17.38 -3.19 11.75
N LEU A 177 17.47 -1.88 11.47
CA LEU A 177 18.65 -1.07 11.75
C LEU A 177 18.47 -0.36 13.08
N ASP A 178 19.27 -0.67 14.11
CA ASP A 178 19.18 -0.10 15.47
C ASP A 178 20.35 0.81 15.83
N ALA A 179 21.01 1.37 14.81
CA ALA A 179 22.17 2.22 14.98
C ALA A 179 21.90 3.45 15.85
N SER A 180 22.74 3.60 16.88
CA SER A 180 22.71 4.71 17.83
C SER A 180 23.78 5.78 17.54
N SER A 181 24.65 5.52 16.55
CA SER A 181 25.73 6.42 16.14
C SER A 181 26.03 6.28 14.65
N LEU A 182 26.63 7.31 14.04
CA LEU A 182 26.98 7.29 12.61
C LEU A 182 27.90 6.10 12.23
N PRO A 183 28.96 5.75 12.99
CA PRO A 183 29.78 4.59 12.66
C PRO A 183 29.02 3.26 12.72
N GLU A 184 28.07 3.15 13.64
CA GLU A 184 27.20 1.97 13.73
C GLU A 184 26.26 1.88 12.53
N PHE A 185 25.64 3.00 12.16
CA PHE A 185 24.80 3.10 10.98
C PHE A 185 25.56 2.66 9.74
N VAL A 186 26.74 3.22 9.50
CA VAL A 186 27.57 2.88 8.33
C VAL A 186 27.87 1.38 8.27
N ARG A 187 28.18 0.73 9.40
CA ARG A 187 28.44 -0.72 9.43
C ARG A 187 27.19 -1.54 9.10
N GLN A 188 26.07 -1.24 9.76
CA GLN A 188 24.83 -1.99 9.58
C GLN A 188 24.25 -1.80 8.18
N SER A 189 24.21 -0.56 7.70
CA SER A 189 23.79 -0.18 6.34
C SER A 189 24.62 -0.91 5.29
N ARG A 190 25.96 -0.91 5.39
CA ARG A 190 26.83 -1.63 4.43
C ARG A 190 26.56 -3.14 4.38
N ARG A 191 26.39 -3.79 5.53
CA ARG A 191 26.06 -5.22 5.58
C ARG A 191 24.75 -5.50 4.87
N LEU A 192 23.77 -4.64 5.11
CA LEU A 192 22.44 -4.76 4.56
C LEU A 192 22.44 -4.51 3.02
N GLU A 193 23.06 -3.42 2.55
CA GLU A 193 23.20 -3.09 1.13
C GLU A 193 24.01 -4.17 0.39
N SER A 194 25.08 -4.70 0.98
CA SER A 194 25.86 -5.78 0.37
C SER A 194 25.03 -7.05 0.15
N ARG A 195 24.14 -7.39 1.09
CA ARG A 195 23.26 -8.54 0.96
C ARG A 195 22.25 -8.34 -0.18
N ALA A 196 21.66 -7.15 -0.26
CA ALA A 196 20.76 -6.79 -1.35
C ALA A 196 21.48 -6.80 -2.71
N ALA A 197 22.72 -6.30 -2.78
CA ALA A 197 23.51 -6.30 -3.99
C ALA A 197 23.79 -7.72 -4.51
N VAL A 198 24.14 -8.65 -3.62
CA VAL A 198 24.32 -10.08 -3.98
C VAL A 198 23.01 -10.67 -4.52
N PHE A 199 21.89 -10.35 -3.87
CA PHE A 199 20.56 -10.80 -4.30
C PHE A 199 20.19 -10.24 -5.69
N HIS A 200 20.38 -8.94 -5.91
CA HIS A 200 20.15 -8.30 -7.21
C HIS A 200 21.09 -8.83 -8.29
N ARG A 201 22.38 -9.08 -8.02
CA ARG A 201 23.30 -9.71 -8.98
C ARG A 201 22.82 -11.08 -9.45
N ARG A 202 22.27 -11.90 -8.54
CA ARG A 202 21.70 -13.21 -8.89
C ARG A 202 20.48 -13.06 -9.80
N ILE A 203 19.59 -12.11 -9.49
CA ILE A 203 18.42 -11.81 -10.33
C ILE A 203 18.86 -11.30 -11.70
N ALA A 204 19.81 -10.38 -11.78
CA ALA A 204 20.34 -9.85 -13.04
C ALA A 204 20.94 -10.97 -13.90
N SER A 205 21.70 -11.88 -13.29
CA SER A 205 22.26 -13.07 -13.96
C SER A 205 21.16 -13.98 -14.49
N ARG A 206 20.11 -14.24 -13.70
CA ARG A 206 18.98 -15.07 -14.15
C ARG A 206 18.21 -14.43 -15.29
N LEU A 207 17.94 -13.13 -15.21
CA LEU A 207 17.29 -12.37 -16.29
C LEU A 207 18.12 -12.40 -17.58
N ALA A 208 19.45 -12.34 -17.49
CA ALA A 208 20.32 -12.50 -18.66
C ALA A 208 20.17 -13.88 -19.32
N VAL A 209 20.10 -14.96 -18.52
CA VAL A 209 19.85 -16.32 -19.01
C VAL A 209 18.48 -16.45 -19.69
N LEU A 210 17.48 -15.72 -19.21
CA LEU A 210 16.14 -15.67 -19.82
C LEU A 210 16.07 -14.77 -21.08
N GLY A 211 17.17 -14.16 -21.51
CA GLY A 211 17.22 -13.27 -22.68
C GLY A 211 16.77 -11.83 -22.40
N GLU A 212 16.49 -11.48 -21.15
CA GLU A 212 15.97 -10.17 -20.75
C GLU A 212 17.09 -9.15 -20.51
N ALA A 213 17.84 -8.82 -21.57
CA ALA A 213 19.05 -8.01 -21.48
C ALA A 213 18.82 -6.61 -20.86
N ALA A 214 17.70 -5.95 -21.20
CA ALA A 214 17.39 -4.64 -20.66
C ALA A 214 17.04 -4.68 -19.16
N ALA A 215 16.29 -5.70 -18.73
CA ALA A 215 15.96 -5.91 -17.33
C ALA A 215 17.20 -6.30 -16.51
N SER A 216 18.01 -7.23 -17.03
CA SER A 216 19.28 -7.64 -16.44
C SER A 216 20.21 -6.45 -16.19
N ARG A 217 20.40 -5.57 -17.19
CA ARG A 217 21.22 -4.35 -17.03
C ARG A 217 20.70 -3.42 -15.93
N THR A 218 19.40 -3.15 -15.90
CA THR A 218 18.81 -2.29 -14.85
C THR A 218 19.02 -2.87 -13.45
N ILE A 219 18.83 -4.18 -13.26
CA ILE A 219 19.06 -4.81 -11.96
C ILE A 219 20.56 -4.85 -11.60
N ALA A 220 21.45 -5.05 -12.57
CA ALA A 220 22.89 -4.99 -12.34
C ALA A 220 23.33 -3.59 -11.87
N GLU A 221 22.84 -2.52 -12.50
CA GLU A 221 23.12 -1.15 -12.08
C GLU A 221 22.62 -0.84 -10.66
N VAL A 222 21.47 -1.41 -10.26
CA VAL A 222 20.99 -1.33 -8.87
C VAL A 222 21.98 -2.00 -7.92
N ALA A 223 22.42 -3.21 -8.24
CA ALA A 223 23.37 -3.95 -7.41
C ALA A 223 24.71 -3.22 -7.26
N GLU A 224 25.18 -2.53 -8.31
CA GLU A 224 26.40 -1.72 -8.25
C GLU A 224 26.24 -0.52 -7.31
N ARG A 225 25.09 0.18 -7.34
CA ARG A 225 24.81 1.28 -6.41
C ARG A 225 24.81 0.82 -4.96
N GLU A 226 24.24 -0.35 -4.68
CA GLU A 226 24.23 -0.96 -3.34
C GLU A 226 25.61 -1.48 -2.90
N SER A 227 26.51 -1.76 -3.85
CA SER A 227 27.88 -2.22 -3.55
C SER A 227 28.90 -1.10 -3.34
N ALA A 228 28.57 0.14 -3.72
CA ALA A 228 29.48 1.28 -3.68
C ALA A 228 30.00 1.63 -2.26
N GLY A 229 29.46 1.00 -1.21
CA GLY A 229 29.81 1.22 0.19
C GLY A 229 30.91 0.33 0.79
N GLY A 230 31.36 -0.77 0.17
CA GLY A 230 32.40 -1.65 0.74
C GLY A 230 32.29 -3.14 0.37
N PRO A 231 33.16 -4.01 0.93
CA PRO A 231 33.28 -5.40 0.52
C PRO A 231 32.03 -6.23 0.85
N GLU A 232 31.73 -7.20 -0.01
CA GLU A 232 30.55 -8.07 0.09
C GLU A 232 30.50 -8.83 1.43
N ALA A 233 29.36 -8.76 2.12
CA ALA A 233 29.09 -9.60 3.29
C ALA A 233 28.90 -11.06 2.84
N THR A 234 29.82 -11.94 3.21
CA THR A 234 29.69 -13.40 3.03
C THR A 234 28.88 -13.98 4.17
N ASP A 235 27.55 -13.84 4.16
CA ASP A 235 26.70 -14.42 5.21
C ASP A 235 25.77 -15.51 4.65
N GLY A 236 25.79 -16.68 5.30
CA GLY A 236 25.18 -17.95 4.85
C GLY A 236 23.65 -18.03 4.89
N ALA A 237 22.95 -16.91 5.14
CA ALA A 237 21.49 -16.87 5.17
C ALA A 237 20.83 -16.76 3.77
N VAL A 238 21.62 -16.54 2.71
CA VAL A 238 21.11 -16.36 1.34
C VAL A 238 20.81 -17.70 0.64
N GLU A 239 21.08 -18.85 1.26
CA GLU A 239 21.00 -20.15 0.55
C GLU A 239 19.57 -20.58 0.18
N ALA A 240 18.58 -20.40 1.05
CA ALA A 240 17.21 -20.86 0.79
C ALA A 240 16.52 -20.09 -0.36
N GLY A 241 16.62 -18.76 -0.37
CA GLY A 241 16.08 -17.93 -1.46
C GLY A 241 16.85 -18.07 -2.78
N SER A 242 18.10 -18.54 -2.72
CA SER A 242 18.95 -18.73 -3.90
C SER A 242 18.45 -19.83 -4.83
N ALA A 243 17.89 -20.91 -4.27
CA ALA A 243 17.46 -22.06 -5.05
C ALA A 243 16.20 -21.76 -5.87
N GLU A 244 15.25 -21.01 -5.29
CA GLU A 244 14.01 -20.61 -5.99
C GLU A 244 14.29 -19.59 -7.10
N LEU A 245 15.15 -18.60 -6.86
CA LEU A 245 15.51 -17.60 -7.87
C LEU A 245 16.27 -18.21 -9.06
N ALA A 246 17.16 -19.17 -8.80
CA ALA A 246 17.89 -19.87 -9.85
C ALA A 246 16.95 -20.67 -10.78
N GLN A 247 15.85 -21.18 -10.25
CA GLN A 247 14.87 -21.99 -10.97
C GLN A 247 13.73 -21.16 -11.61
N ALA A 248 13.63 -19.86 -11.32
CA ALA A 248 12.55 -19.02 -11.83
C ALA A 248 12.50 -19.04 -13.36
N ALA A 249 11.39 -19.51 -13.93
CA ALA A 249 11.22 -19.68 -15.37
C ALA A 249 10.72 -18.42 -16.10
N LYS A 250 10.28 -17.39 -15.37
CA LYS A 250 9.66 -16.18 -15.94
C LYS A 250 10.32 -14.91 -15.38
N PRO A 251 10.39 -13.81 -16.16
CA PRO A 251 10.98 -12.55 -15.71
C PRO A 251 10.19 -11.80 -14.63
N LEU A 252 8.85 -11.81 -14.71
CA LEU A 252 8.00 -11.03 -13.80
C LEU A 252 8.20 -11.36 -12.30
N PRO A 253 8.23 -12.64 -11.87
CA PRO A 253 8.54 -12.99 -10.48
C PRO A 253 9.90 -12.47 -10.01
N LEU A 254 10.92 -12.50 -10.88
CA LEU A 254 12.26 -12.02 -10.58
C LEU A 254 12.28 -10.50 -10.36
N LEU A 255 11.62 -9.73 -11.22
CA LEU A 255 11.53 -8.28 -11.07
C LEU A 255 10.74 -7.87 -9.83
N ARG A 256 9.68 -8.61 -9.48
CA ARG A 256 8.94 -8.38 -8.23
C ARG A 256 9.79 -8.68 -6.99
N ALA A 257 10.60 -9.74 -7.05
CA ALA A 257 11.52 -10.08 -5.97
C ALA A 257 12.61 -9.00 -5.78
N ALA A 258 13.16 -8.48 -6.88
CA ALA A 258 14.11 -7.36 -6.83
C ALA A 258 13.45 -6.10 -6.25
N LEU A 259 12.25 -5.74 -6.72
CA LEU A 259 11.52 -4.58 -6.21
C LEU A 259 11.26 -4.70 -4.70
N ALA A 260 10.88 -5.90 -4.23
CA ALA A 260 10.65 -6.18 -2.82
C ALA A 260 11.93 -6.04 -1.96
N GLU A 261 13.10 -6.44 -2.46
CA GLU A 261 14.36 -6.28 -1.73
C GLU A 261 14.76 -4.79 -1.61
N ALA A 262 14.66 -4.04 -2.71
CA ALA A 262 14.87 -2.60 -2.68
C ALA A 262 13.86 -1.86 -1.76
N GLU A 263 12.61 -2.34 -1.69
CA GLU A 263 11.61 -1.79 -0.78
C GLU A 263 11.95 -2.07 0.69
N ARG A 264 12.45 -3.28 1.00
CA ARG A 264 12.91 -3.63 2.35
C ARG A 264 14.05 -2.71 2.81
N LEU A 265 15.00 -2.40 1.93
CA LEU A 265 16.07 -1.44 2.24
C LEU A 265 15.51 -0.05 2.55
N HIS A 266 14.66 0.46 1.67
CA HIS A 266 14.06 1.78 1.82
C HIS A 266 13.29 1.90 3.14
N GLN A 267 12.45 0.90 3.44
CA GLN A 267 11.64 0.87 4.66
C GLN A 267 12.51 0.78 5.92
N ALA A 268 13.59 -0.02 5.91
CA ALA A 268 14.52 -0.11 7.04
C ALA A 268 15.19 1.24 7.36
N TYR A 269 15.50 2.04 6.34
CA TYR A 269 16.08 3.37 6.54
C TYR A 269 15.07 4.39 7.05
N LEU A 270 13.83 4.37 6.55
CA LEU A 270 12.76 5.22 7.08
C LEU A 270 12.42 4.86 8.53
N ASP A 271 12.30 3.56 8.84
CA ASP A 271 12.01 3.08 10.20
C ASP A 271 13.11 3.54 11.19
N LEU A 272 14.38 3.61 10.78
CA LEU A 272 15.46 4.19 11.60
C LEU A 272 15.36 5.71 11.71
N ALA A 273 15.09 6.41 10.61
CA ALA A 273 14.96 7.86 10.57
C ALA A 273 13.84 8.35 11.50
N ASP A 274 12.71 7.65 11.55
CA ASP A 274 11.55 8.02 12.37
C ASP A 274 11.81 7.91 13.89
N ARG A 275 12.75 7.05 14.30
CA ARG A 275 12.99 6.73 15.73
C ARG A 275 14.30 7.25 16.29
N THR A 276 15.29 7.52 15.44
CA THR A 276 16.60 8.01 15.88
C THR A 276 16.48 9.41 16.48
N ARG A 277 17.31 9.70 17.48
CA ARG A 277 17.46 11.04 18.07
C ARG A 277 18.80 11.68 17.73
N ASP A 278 19.67 10.96 17.04
CA ASP A 278 20.97 11.45 16.59
C ASP A 278 20.82 12.08 15.20
N GLU A 279 21.14 13.37 15.09
CA GLU A 279 20.98 14.14 13.86
C GLU A 279 21.86 13.62 12.71
N GLN A 280 23.06 13.10 13.02
CA GLN A 280 23.95 12.54 12.00
C GLN A 280 23.41 11.22 11.46
N VAL A 281 22.87 10.37 12.35
CA VAL A 281 22.20 9.12 11.96
C VAL A 281 20.94 9.43 11.14
N LEU A 282 20.15 10.42 11.55
CA LEU A 282 18.95 10.85 10.82
C LEU A 282 19.29 11.26 9.38
N ALA A 283 20.25 12.18 9.21
CA ALA A 283 20.66 12.66 7.89
C ALA A 283 21.22 11.53 7.02
N ALA A 284 22.02 10.63 7.60
CA ALA A 284 22.59 9.50 6.87
C ALA A 284 21.53 8.47 6.47
N ALA A 285 20.55 8.20 7.34
CA ALA A 285 19.42 7.31 7.06
C ALA A 285 18.53 7.88 5.95
N GLN A 286 18.22 9.18 5.97
CA GLN A 286 17.46 9.85 4.90
C GLN A 286 18.18 9.76 3.55
N GLN A 287 19.49 10.06 3.51
CA GLN A 287 20.27 9.92 2.28
C GLN A 287 20.30 8.47 1.75
N ALA A 288 20.33 7.48 2.65
CA ALA A 288 20.27 6.07 2.26
C ALA A 288 18.87 5.67 1.76
N ALA A 289 17.82 6.19 2.39
CA ALA A 289 16.44 6.03 1.93
C ALA A 289 16.25 6.60 0.52
N ASP A 290 16.81 7.78 0.21
CA ASP A 290 16.75 8.39 -1.13
C ASP A 290 17.44 7.52 -2.20
N ARG A 291 18.61 6.95 -1.89
CA ARG A 291 19.29 6.02 -2.80
C ARG A 291 18.48 4.75 -3.03
N ALA A 292 17.90 4.19 -1.97
CA ALA A 292 17.02 3.02 -2.08
C ALA A 292 15.76 3.35 -2.91
N MET A 293 15.22 4.56 -2.78
CA MET A 293 14.09 5.04 -3.58
C MET A 293 14.44 5.15 -5.08
N GLN A 294 15.65 5.61 -5.42
CA GLN A 294 16.11 5.63 -6.81
C GLN A 294 16.21 4.22 -7.39
N SER A 295 16.71 3.25 -6.61
CA SER A 295 16.74 1.84 -7.00
C SER A 295 15.34 1.27 -7.19
N LEU A 296 14.42 1.54 -6.26
CA LEU A 296 13.00 1.19 -6.37
C LEU A 296 12.38 1.72 -7.66
N ALA A 297 12.55 3.02 -7.94
CA ALA A 297 11.99 3.66 -9.12
C ALA A 297 12.52 3.04 -10.43
N ALA A 298 13.82 2.73 -10.50
CA ALA A 298 14.42 2.08 -11.65
C ALA A 298 13.83 0.67 -11.91
N ILE A 299 13.65 -0.12 -10.84
CA ILE A 299 13.07 -1.46 -10.94
C ILE A 299 11.57 -1.37 -11.30
N ALA A 300 10.83 -0.45 -10.68
CA ALA A 300 9.41 -0.25 -10.92
C ALA A 300 9.14 0.17 -12.37
N ALA A 301 9.91 1.11 -12.92
CA ALA A 301 9.83 1.51 -14.32
C ALA A 301 10.10 0.32 -15.27
N ARG A 302 11.05 -0.56 -14.90
CA ARG A 302 11.30 -1.79 -15.67
C ARG A 302 10.12 -2.74 -15.60
N LEU A 303 9.54 -2.96 -14.42
CA LEU A 303 8.40 -3.85 -14.21
C LEU A 303 7.16 -3.38 -14.99
N GLN A 304 6.92 -2.07 -15.07
CA GLN A 304 5.84 -1.48 -15.87
C GLN A 304 5.99 -1.78 -17.36
N ALA A 305 7.22 -1.86 -17.88
CA ALA A 305 7.44 -2.21 -19.29
C ALA A 305 7.12 -3.67 -19.65
N PHE A 306 6.86 -4.55 -18.67
CA PHE A 306 6.41 -5.94 -18.88
C PHE A 306 4.90 -6.13 -18.75
N GLY A 307 4.17 -5.12 -18.26
CA GLY A 307 2.72 -5.15 -18.02
C GLY A 307 1.97 -4.33 -19.06
#